data_AF-A0A1Z8P2V1-F1
#
_entry.id   AF-A0A1Z8P2V1-F1
#
_cell.length_a   1.000
_cell.length_b   1.000
_cell.length_c   1.000
_cell.angle_alpha   90.00
_cell.angle_beta   90.00
_cell.angle_gamma   90.00
#
_symmetry.space_group_name_H-M   'P 1'
#
loop_
_entity.id
_entity.type
_entity.pdbx_description
1 polymer ?
#
loop_
_entity_poly.entity_id
_entity_poly.type
_entity_poly.pdbx_seq_one_letter_code
_entity_poly.pdbx_strand_id
1 'polypeptide(L)' 'MEKPSKIQLNWLKKGLRQAGGKLPLFDSNGQKISAQTVNSCIKNGWAEPWFLNPIKPDWLVCKLTKLGREKIN' A
#
# COMPACT_ATOMS: atom_id res chain seq x y z
N MET A 1 -4.47 -15.35 11.31
CA MET A 1 -4.53 -14.16 10.44
C MET A 1 -3.60 -13.10 11.03
N GLU A 2 -2.59 -12.64 10.30
CA GLU A 2 -1.70 -11.57 10.80
C GLU A 2 -2.45 -10.24 10.96
N LYS A 3 -1.99 -9.44 11.93
CA LYS A 3 -2.49 -8.09 12.22
C LYS A 3 -1.47 -7.06 11.69
N PRO A 4 -1.90 -6.04 10.92
CA PRO A 4 -0.98 -5.02 10.44
C PRO A 4 -0.35 -4.24 11.60
N SER A 5 0.91 -3.87 11.45
CA SER A 5 1.54 -2.86 12.30
C SER A 5 0.85 -1.49 12.12
N LYS A 6 1.07 -0.57 13.05
CA LYS A 6 0.51 0.80 12.96
C LYS A 6 0.94 1.50 11.66
N ILE A 7 2.18 1.28 11.21
CA ILE A 7 2.72 1.87 9.97
C ILE A 7 2.00 1.28 8.75
N GLN A 8 1.87 -0.04 8.69
CA GLN A 8 1.16 -0.73 7.61
C GLN A 8 -0.31 -0.29 7.55
N LEU A 9 -0.99 -0.27 8.70
CA LEU A 9 -2.38 0.17 8.80
C LEU A 9 -2.58 1.61 8.30
N ASN A 10 -1.69 2.52 8.71
CA ASN A 10 -1.74 3.91 8.27
C ASN A 10 -1.54 4.04 6.76
N TRP A 11 -0.64 3.25 6.18
CA TRP A 11 -0.44 3.23 4.73
C TRP A 11 -1.65 2.67 3.99
N LEU A 12 -2.20 1.52 4.42
CA LEU A 12 -3.40 0.91 3.83
C LEU A 12 -4.61 1.85 3.88
N LYS A 13 -4.81 2.57 4.99
CA LYS A 13 -5.85 3.61 5.15
C LYS A 13 -5.82 4.69 4.07
N LYS A 14 -4.64 5.00 3.51
CA LYS A 14 -4.53 6.01 2.44
C LYS A 14 -5.25 5.57 1.16
N GLY A 15 -5.34 4.27 0.90
CA GLY A 15 -6.07 3.74 -0.26
C GLY A 15 -7.59 3.87 -0.16
N LEU A 16 -8.16 4.11 1.04
CA LEU A 16 -9.62 4.21 1.21
C LEU A 16 -10.23 5.42 0.47
N ARG A 17 -9.47 6.51 0.35
CA ARG A 17 -9.95 7.78 -0.22
C ARG A 17 -9.51 8.00 -1.67
N GLN A 18 -8.84 7.01 -2.28
CA GLN A 18 -8.28 7.11 -3.63
C GLN A 18 -9.09 6.26 -4.60
N ALA A 19 -9.34 6.77 -5.80
CA ALA A 19 -9.99 6.01 -6.87
C ALA A 19 -9.20 4.71 -7.15
N GLY A 20 -9.91 3.58 -7.25
CA GLY A 20 -9.31 2.26 -7.44
C GLY A 20 -8.44 1.76 -6.28
N GLY A 21 -8.41 2.46 -5.14
CA GLY A 21 -7.63 2.04 -3.97
C GLY A 21 -6.14 2.37 -4.04
N LYS A 22 -5.71 3.31 -4.88
CA LYS A 22 -4.28 3.65 -5.07
C LYS A 22 -3.57 3.88 -3.74
N LEU A 23 -2.44 3.22 -3.54
CA LEU A 23 -1.58 3.45 -2.38
C LEU A 23 -0.45 4.42 -2.76
N PRO A 24 -0.13 5.40 -1.90
CA PRO A 24 0.89 6.39 -2.20
C PRO A 24 2.30 5.81 -2.04
N LEU A 25 3.25 6.33 -2.85
CA LEU A 25 4.67 6.01 -2.77
C LEU A 25 5.39 6.78 -1.64
N PHE A 26 4.81 7.91 -1.22
CA PHE A 26 5.36 8.81 -0.22
C PHE A 26 4.33 9.09 0.89
N ASP A 27 4.81 9.35 2.10
CA ASP A 27 3.98 9.78 3.22
C ASP A 27 3.62 11.28 3.14
N SER A 28 2.92 11.80 4.16
CA SER A 28 2.52 13.21 4.22
C SER A 28 3.70 14.19 4.36
N ASN A 29 4.88 13.70 4.74
CA ASN A 29 6.09 14.50 4.87
C ASN A 29 6.99 14.37 3.62
N GLY A 30 6.54 13.68 2.57
CA GLY A 30 7.33 13.43 1.36
C GLY A 30 8.37 12.32 1.50
N GLN A 31 8.37 11.56 2.60
CA GLN A 31 9.30 10.45 2.78
C GLN A 31 8.77 9.21 2.05
N LYS A 32 9.68 8.47 1.40
CA LYS A 32 9.30 7.24 0.67
C LYS A 32 8.80 6.20 1.67
N ILE A 33 7.67 5.57 1.35
CA ILE A 33 7.17 4.42 2.13
C ILE A 33 8.19 3.28 2.05
N SER A 34 8.53 2.69 3.20
CA SER A 34 9.56 1.66 3.25
C SER A 34 9.20 0.45 2.40
N ALA A 35 10.17 -0.07 1.65
CA ALA A 35 9.98 -1.26 0.81
C ALA A 35 9.53 -2.48 1.65
N GLN A 36 9.98 -2.58 2.91
CA GLN A 36 9.55 -3.61 3.85
C GLN A 36 8.04 -3.52 4.15
N THR A 37 7.50 -2.32 4.34
CA THR A 37 6.04 -2.11 4.54
C THR A 37 5.27 -2.58 3.31
N VAL A 38 5.69 -2.14 2.13
CA VAL A 38 5.05 -2.49 0.85
C VAL A 38 5.07 -4.01 0.64
N ASN A 39 6.26 -4.63 0.73
CA ASN A 39 6.43 -6.06 0.50
C ASN A 39 5.65 -6.91 1.52
N SER A 40 5.63 -6.52 2.79
CA SER A 40 4.88 -7.25 3.83
C SER A 40 3.37 -7.19 3.60
N CYS A 41 2.85 -6.03 3.20
CA CYS A 41 1.43 -5.89 2.85
C CYS A 41 1.06 -6.66 1.58
N ILE A 42 1.95 -6.73 0.57
CA ILE A 42 1.74 -7.55 -0.62
C ILE A 42 1.74 -9.04 -0.26
N LYS A 43 2.74 -9.49 0.51
CA LYS A 43 2.85 -10.89 0.96
C LYS A 43 1.62 -11.36 1.73
N ASN A 44 1.03 -10.47 2.54
CA ASN A 44 -0.19 -10.74 3.30
C ASN A 44 -1.48 -10.54 2.48
N GLY A 45 -1.39 -10.14 1.21
CA GLY A 45 -2.54 -9.91 0.33
C GLY A 45 -3.35 -8.65 0.65
N TRP A 46 -2.83 -7.74 1.46
CA TRP A 46 -3.50 -6.47 1.83
C TRP A 46 -3.34 -5.39 0.77
N ALA A 47 -2.28 -5.49 -0.04
CA ALA A 47 -2.02 -4.65 -1.20
C ALA A 47 -1.62 -5.53 -2.38
N GLU A 48 -1.86 -5.05 -3.60
CA GLU A 48 -1.38 -5.72 -4.82
C GLU A 48 -0.70 -4.71 -5.77
N PRO A 49 0.32 -5.12 -6.54
CA PRO A 49 0.85 -4.33 -7.64
C PRO A 49 -0.27 -3.91 -8.58
N TRP A 50 -0.29 -2.64 -8.99
CA TRP A 50 -1.29 -2.13 -9.92
C TRP A 50 -0.71 -1.95 -11.32
N PHE A 51 0.31 -1.11 -11.47
CA PHE A 51 0.93 -0.84 -12.76
C PHE A 51 2.42 -0.55 -12.60
N LEU A 52 3.18 -0.92 -13.63
CA LEU A 52 4.56 -0.50 -13.80
C LEU A 52 4.55 0.92 -14.37
N ASN A 53 5.23 1.85 -13.70
CA ASN A 53 5.43 3.19 -14.26
C ASN A 53 6.50 3.10 -15.37
N PRO A 54 6.18 3.36 -16.65
CA PRO A 54 7.14 3.25 -17.75
C PRO A 54 8.31 4.24 -17.64
N ILE A 55 8.16 5.32 -16.86
CA ILE A 55 9.20 6.33 -16.63
C ILE A 55 10.13 5.93 -15.47
N LYS A 56 9.59 5.19 -14.49
CA LYS A 56 10.30 4.71 -13.29
C LYS A 56 9.88 3.28 -12.97
N PRO A 57 10.44 2.28 -13.66
CA PRO A 57 10.03 0.88 -13.50
C PRO A 57 10.34 0.32 -12.11
N ASP A 58 11.24 0.96 -11.37
CA ASP A 58 11.54 0.67 -9.96
C ASP A 58 10.45 1.18 -8.99
N TRP A 59 9.51 1.99 -9.46
CA TRP A 59 8.41 2.51 -8.65
C TRP A 59 7.22 1.56 -8.71
N LEU A 60 7.15 0.67 -7.72
CA LEU A 60 6.04 -0.24 -7.55
C LEU A 60 4.81 0.50 -7.01
N VAL A 61 3.88 0.85 -7.91
CA VAL A 61 2.59 1.42 -7.50
C VAL A 61 1.66 0.28 -7.11
N CYS A 62 1.14 0.34 -5.89
CA CYS A 62 0.21 -0.66 -5.37
C CYS A 62 -1.21 -0.08 -5.25
N LYS A 63 -2.19 -0.97 -5.11
CA LYS A 63 -3.55 -0.64 -4.69
C LYS A 63 -4.00 -1.52 -3.52
N LEU A 64 -4.93 -0.97 -2.75
CA LEU A 64 -5.57 -1.61 -1.61
C LEU A 64 -6.53 -2.70 -2.09
N THR A 65 -6.36 -3.92 -1.58
CA THR A 65 -7.24 -5.07 -1.91
C THR A 65 -8.48 -5.09 -1.04
N LYS A 66 -9.42 -6.00 -1.33
CA LYS A 66 -10.57 -6.27 -0.45
C LYS A 66 -10.12 -6.73 0.94
N LEU A 67 -9.18 -7.68 1.01
CA LEU A 67 -8.62 -8.18 2.26
C LEU A 67 -7.92 -7.06 3.05
N GLY A 68 -7.21 -6.16 2.37
CA GLY A 68 -6.62 -4.99 3.00
C GLY A 68 -7.65 -4.05 3.63
N ARG A 69 -8.82 -3.86 3.00
CA ARG A 69 -9.94 -3.07 3.55
C ARG A 69 -10.50 -3.71 4.83
N GLU A 70 -10.61 -5.02 4.86
CA GLU A 70 -11.07 -5.77 6.05
C GLU A 70 -10.12 -5.62 7.25
N LYS A 71 -8.84 -5.34 7.02
CA LYS A 71 -7.86 -5.09 8.10
C LYS A 71 -7.86 -3.67 8.64
N ILE A 72 -8.55 -2.74 7.98
CA ILE A 72 -8.62 -1.33 8.38
C ILE A 72 -9.74 -1.09 9.41
N ASN A 73 -10.80 -1.89 9.32
CA ASN A 73 -11.94 -1.89 10.24
C ASN A 73 -11.63 -2.72 11.49
#